data_AF-A0AA86MZX0-F1
#
_entry.id   AF-A0AA86MZX0-F1
#
_cell.length_a   1.000
_cell.length_b   1.000
_cell.length_c   1.000
_cell.angle_alpha   90.00
_cell.angle_beta   90.00
_cell.angle_gamma   90.00
#
_symmetry.space_group_name_H-M   'P 1'
#
loop_
_entity.id
_entity.type
_entity.pdbx_description
1 polymer ?
#
loop_
_entity_poly.entity_id
_entity_poly.type
_entity_poly.pdbx_seq_one_letter_code
_entity_poly.pdbx_strand_id
1 'polypeptide(L)'
;MNPADTLMLDAKQAILDEAHRRFLVLQEEGRSEEAMQQFQVTLSCASDLLNESLQILERVLAEQQRAEQDPSDSPGDKPLS
;
A
#
# COMPACT_ATOMS: atom_id res chain seq x y z
N MET A 1 -4.99 -6.26 7.51
CA MET A 1 -4.93 -4.86 7.04
C MET A 1 -5.81 -4.04 7.95
N ASN A 2 -5.22 -3.05 8.62
CA ASN A 2 -5.95 -2.24 9.59
C ASN A 2 -6.47 -0.92 8.93
N PRO A 3 -7.39 -0.19 9.58
CA PRO A 3 -7.91 1.08 9.04
C PRO A 3 -6.82 2.16 8.85
N ALA A 4 -5.77 2.15 9.66
CA ALA A 4 -4.66 3.10 9.54
C ALA A 4 -3.80 2.81 8.29
N ASP A 5 -3.57 1.54 7.95
CA ASP A 5 -2.91 1.11 6.72
C ASP A 5 -3.67 1.63 5.50
N THR A 6 -5.00 1.53 5.54
CA THR A 6 -5.89 2.01 4.47
C THR A 6 -5.77 3.52 4.31
N LEU A 7 -5.91 4.27 5.41
CA LEU A 7 -5.78 5.73 5.40
C LEU A 7 -4.40 6.19 4.91
N MET A 8 -3.33 5.49 5.29
CA MET A 8 -1.98 5.80 4.85
C MET A 8 -1.80 5.56 3.35
N LEU A 9 -2.32 4.45 2.81
CA LEU A 9 -2.28 4.18 1.37
C LEU A 9 -3.08 5.23 0.59
N ASP A 10 -4.27 5.60 1.06
CA ASP A 10 -5.09 6.65 0.44
C ASP A 10 -4.34 8.00 0.43
N ALA A 11 -3.68 8.35 1.53
CA ALA A 11 -2.88 9.57 1.61
C ALA A 11 -1.68 9.55 0.66
N LYS A 12 -0.96 8.43 0.58
CA LYS A 12 0.17 8.25 -0.36
C LYS A 12 -0.30 8.31 -1.81
N GLN A 13 -1.45 7.73 -2.13
CA GLN A 13 -2.06 7.81 -3.46
C GLN A 13 -2.41 9.26 -3.84
N ALA A 14 -3.05 10.01 -2.93
CA ALA A 14 -3.37 11.41 -3.17
C ALA A 14 -2.12 12.28 -3.42
N ILE A 15 -1.02 12.00 -2.71
CA ILE A 15 0.26 12.68 -2.94
C ILE A 15 0.83 12.34 -4.33
N LEU A 16 0.79 11.06 -4.72
CA LEU A 16 1.23 10.62 -6.04
C LEU A 16 0.42 11.30 -7.15
N ASP A 17 -0.90 11.36 -7.01
CA ASP A 17 -1.79 11.97 -7.99
C ASP A 17 -1.49 13.46 -8.19
N GLU A 18 -1.25 14.20 -7.10
CA GLU A 18 -0.87 15.61 -7.17
C GLU A 18 0.54 15.80 -7.76
N ALA A 19 1.51 14.95 -7.42
CA ALA A 19 2.86 15.00 -8.01
C ALA A 19 2.79 14.77 -9.53
N HIS A 20 2.02 13.78 -9.96
CA HIS A 20 1.79 13.50 -11.37
C HIS A 20 1.07 14.65 -12.07
N ARG A 21 0.05 15.24 -11.46
CA ARG A 21 -0.65 16.42 -12.02
C ARG A 21 0.31 17.59 -12.23
N ARG A 22 1.20 17.87 -11.28
CA ARG A 22 2.22 18.94 -11.41
C ARG A 22 3.21 18.65 -12.52
N PHE A 23 3.64 17.41 -12.67
CA PHE A 23 4.47 17.00 -13.79
C PHE A 23 3.80 17.32 -15.14
N LEU A 24 2.53 16.94 -15.30
CA LEU A 24 1.78 17.19 -16.55
C LEU A 24 1.68 18.68 -16.86
N VAL A 25 1.39 19.52 -15.85
CA VAL A 25 1.35 20.99 -16.03
C VAL A 25 2.69 21.53 -16.52
N LEU A 26 3.82 21.11 -15.90
CA LEU A 26 5.15 21.56 -16.32
C LEU A 26 5.52 21.08 -17.73
N GLN A 27 5.09 19.87 -18.08
CA GLN A 27 5.28 19.30 -19.42
C GLN A 27 4.52 20.12 -20.47
N GLU A 28 3.25 20.46 -20.21
CA GLU A 28 2.42 21.30 -21.08
C GLU A 28 2.98 22.72 -21.23
N GLU A 29 3.54 23.30 -20.15
CA GLU A 29 4.22 24.60 -20.17
C GLU A 29 5.58 24.59 -20.89
N GLY A 30 6.08 23.41 -21.31
CA GLY A 30 7.38 23.27 -21.97
C GLY A 30 8.59 23.44 -21.04
N ARG A 31 8.38 23.42 -19.72
CA ARG A 31 9.42 23.61 -18.70
C ARG A 31 10.17 22.30 -18.44
N SER A 32 10.93 21.85 -19.43
CA SER A 32 11.53 20.51 -19.49
C SER A 32 12.39 20.14 -18.26
N GLU A 33 13.24 21.04 -17.78
CA GLU A 33 14.10 20.76 -16.61
C GLU A 33 13.28 20.54 -15.33
N GLU A 34 12.28 21.38 -15.09
CA GLU A 34 11.41 21.29 -13.92
C GLU A 34 10.46 20.10 -14.02
N ALA A 35 9.96 19.81 -15.21
CA ALA A 35 9.17 18.62 -15.49
C ALA A 35 9.99 17.36 -15.18
N MET A 36 11.27 17.30 -15.57
CA MET A 36 12.13 16.16 -15.25
C MET A 36 12.35 16.00 -13.74
N GLN A 37 12.54 17.10 -13.01
CA GLN A 37 12.63 17.07 -11.54
C GLN A 37 11.34 16.56 -10.90
N GLN A 38 10.17 17.05 -11.33
CA GLN A 38 8.87 16.57 -10.83
C GLN A 38 8.59 15.13 -11.23
N PHE A 39 9.06 14.69 -12.39
CA PHE A 39 8.94 13.31 -12.82
C PHE A 39 9.70 12.36 -11.89
N GLN A 40 10.92 12.73 -11.49
CA GLN A 40 11.69 11.96 -10.49
C GLN A 40 10.95 11.87 -9.16
N VAL A 41 10.37 12.97 -8.67
CA VAL A 41 9.55 12.98 -7.45
C VAL A 41 8.33 12.05 -7.59
N THR A 42 7.64 12.13 -8.72
CA THR A 42 6.47 11.27 -9.01
C THR A 42 6.86 9.80 -8.97
N LEU A 43 7.99 9.42 -9.57
CA LEU A 43 8.50 8.05 -9.53
C LEU A 43 8.88 7.60 -8.12
N SER A 44 9.51 8.46 -7.31
CA SER A 44 9.79 8.17 -5.91
C SER A 44 8.50 7.92 -5.11
N CYS A 45 7.50 8.78 -5.26
CA CYS A 45 6.19 8.58 -4.61
C CYS A 45 5.52 7.27 -5.03
N ALA A 46 5.57 6.92 -6.32
CA ALA A 46 5.02 5.66 -6.81
C ALA A 46 5.74 4.45 -6.22
N SER A 47 7.08 4.48 -6.17
CA SER A 47 7.90 3.45 -5.55
C SER A 47 7.56 3.27 -4.07
N ASP A 48 7.46 4.37 -3.32
CA ASP A 48 7.13 4.35 -1.89
C ASP A 48 5.73 3.80 -1.60
N LEU A 49 4.75 4.12 -2.46
CA LEU A 49 3.40 3.57 -2.36
C LEU A 49 3.37 2.07 -2.64
N LEU A 50 4.08 1.63 -3.68
CA LEU A 50 4.16 0.20 -4.05
C LEU A 50 4.86 -0.62 -2.96
N ASN A 51 5.97 -0.11 -2.41
CA ASN A 51 6.69 -0.76 -1.32
C ASN A 51 5.82 -0.91 -0.07
N GLU A 52 5.10 0.15 0.32
CA GLU A 52 4.19 0.09 1.46
C GLU A 52 3.05 -0.91 1.23
N SER A 53 2.46 -0.89 0.02
CA SER A 53 1.40 -1.83 -0.37
C SER A 53 1.87 -3.28 -0.29
N LEU A 54 3.10 -3.56 -0.74
CA LEU A 54 3.70 -4.88 -0.67
C LEU A 54 3.92 -5.32 0.79
N GLN A 55 4.46 -4.44 1.64
CA GLN A 55 4.66 -4.75 3.06
C GLN A 55 3.34 -5.03 3.79
N ILE A 56 2.29 -4.28 3.48
CA ILE A 56 0.94 -4.54 4.02
C ILE A 56 0.46 -5.91 3.57
N LEU A 57 0.60 -6.24 2.29
CA LEU A 57 0.17 -7.53 1.74
C LEU A 57 0.92 -8.70 2.39
N GLU A 58 2.24 -8.60 2.53
CA GLU A 58 3.07 -9.61 3.20
C GLU A 58 2.64 -9.84 4.65
N ARG A 59 2.33 -8.78 5.40
CA ARG A 59 1.79 -8.88 6.76
C ARG A 59 0.44 -9.59 6.79
N VAL A 60 -0.47 -9.26 5.88
CA VAL A 60 -1.79 -9.90 5.78
C VAL A 60 -1.66 -11.40 5.49
N LEU A 61 -0.78 -11.77 4.56
CA LEU A 61 -0.53 -13.18 4.25
C LEU A 61 0.06 -13.92 5.46
N ALA A 62 0.99 -13.31 6.19
CA ALA A 62 1.56 -13.90 7.40
C ALA A 62 0.52 -14.06 8.53
N GLU A 63 -0.39 -13.10 8.70
CA GLU A 63 -1.51 -13.20 9.65
C GLU A 63 -2.47 -14.34 9.30
N GLN A 64 -2.82 -14.50 8.01
CA GLN A 64 -3.66 -15.60 7.54
C GLN A 64 -3.01 -16.96 7.77
N GLN A 65 -1.72 -17.11 7.42
CA GLN A 65 -0.98 -18.36 7.64
C GLN A 65 -0.91 -18.74 9.12
N ARG A 66 -0.79 -17.76 10.03
CA ARG A 66 -0.83 -18.01 11.48
C ARG A 66 -2.22 -18.44 11.92
N ALA A 67 -3.28 -17.80 11.43
CA ALA A 67 -4.66 -18.16 11.76
C ALA A 67 -5.02 -19.58 11.31
N GLU A 68 -4.48 -20.04 10.17
CA GLU A 68 -4.67 -21.41 9.68
C GLU A 68 -3.86 -22.46 10.47
N GLN A 69 -2.80 -22.06 11.16
CA GLN A 69 -1.92 -22.94 11.94
C GLN A 69 -2.31 -23.08 13.42
N ASP A 70 -3.38 -22.43 13.87
CA ASP A 70 -3.92 -22.55 15.24
C ASP A 70 -5.18 -23.46 15.27
N PRO A 71 -5.04 -24.80 15.37
CA PRO A 71 -6.19 -25.72 15.40
C PRO A 71 -6.81 -25.89 16.80
N SER A 72 -6.63 -24.96 17.75
CA SER A 72 -6.97 -25.23 19.16
C SER A 72 -8.45 -25.11 19.57
N ASP A 73 -9.38 -24.78 18.66
CA ASP A 73 -10.82 -24.84 18.97
C ASP A 73 -11.53 -25.88 18.09
N SER A 74 -11.43 -27.15 18.49
CA SER A 74 -12.48 -28.14 18.21
C SER A 74 -13.43 -28.19 19.41
N PRO A 75 -14.64 -27.59 19.34
CA PRO A 75 -15.66 -27.82 20.33
C PRO A 75 -16.40 -29.11 19.98
N GLY A 76 -16.03 -30.20 20.64
CA GLY A 76 -16.90 -31.38 20.70
C GLY A 76 -16.21 -32.71 20.44
N ASP A 77 -15.57 -33.25 21.47
CA ASP A 77 -15.65 -34.69 21.70
C ASP A 77 -15.88 -34.93 23.20
N LYS A 78 -17.16 -34.89 23.58
CA LYS A 78 -17.69 -35.68 24.68
C LYS A 78 -18.81 -36.56 24.10
N PRO A 79 -18.60 -37.87 24.09
CA PRO A 79 -19.63 -38.81 24.54
C PRO A 79 -19.06 -39.65 25.70
N LEU A 80 -19.66 -39.55 26.89
CA LEU A 80 -20.75 -40.38 27.43
C LEU A 80 -20.27 -41.75 27.97
N SER A 81 -20.43 -41.87 29.29
CA SER A 81 -20.58 -43.08 30.13
C SER A 81 -19.38 -44.02 30.31
#